data_AF-M4BYM0-F1
#
_entry.id   AF-M4BYM0-F1
#
_cell.length_a   1.000
_cell.length_b   1.000
_cell.length_c   1.000
_cell.angle_alpha   90.00
_cell.angle_beta   90.00
_cell.angle_gamma   90.00
#
_symmetry.space_group_name_H-M   'P 1'
#
loop_
_entity.id
_entity.type
_entity.pdbx_description
1 polymer ?
#
loop_
_entity_poly.entity_id
_entity_poly.type
_entity_poly.pdbx_seq_one_letter_code
_entity_poly.pdbx_strand_id
1 'polypeptide(L)'
;MTILSPKEPSNNFQQFEKASPTITSQPVELHRHRCGSPKLWAIVLIVAGSLSTVLGILYGTALPAYVNSTIEDQVVRCSEDEVSEEVYRDPFGDCDDCSPYYVSMYMLNASNANEYLTTNAKLQVQEMGPYVYRRREIKIDVSVSSDASSVTYKTYTYHTFEADRSCAGCSDSDEIVSFDAGYFSVIAATGGEFNLLASVAAQSFASGQNVTAIAATVMEHGEQMMRWLNGLNSLDPVAMKTVTSDDAVTRFLTAGPAAIFDLDLSGFAYNGLFVKRTASQWALGYPSLLAGLIQGSNYVQTCEPSLNAECASCSGDSCLVIAKACSQCTQGAAVLALNNGTCAIIESVYAAEYGTEEAAGFTATTCGLCTSTGLCAAPLPGVVESSGLDYSENTPDASTLNTYTKRTGCDDLTKIGTYVEYNGFTVAPVWVDLGERRNPTLAELNAFSSYGTCESPVANVTCFNVSGTDGTALKPGGVTINGMATQTTADSFESYTGAAKIAIPISSVNTIVDYDGVSLHRFSAHTDVVDYTDGNAATGTGVPVNGLQQLSFVTGFLSYLSGPYFIYGDTSLLSVQMTQ
;
A
#
# COMPACT_ATOMS: atom_id res chain seq x y z
N MET A 1 35.94 -39.99 12.30
CA MET A 1 35.72 -41.09 13.26
C MET A 1 34.22 -41.28 13.37
N THR A 2 33.75 -42.44 12.92
CA THR A 2 32.43 -43.06 13.12
C THR A 2 31.17 -42.34 12.63
N ILE A 3 30.77 -42.73 11.42
CA ILE A 3 29.44 -42.59 10.81
C ILE A 3 28.58 -43.78 11.30
N LEU A 4 27.34 -43.55 11.72
CA LEU A 4 26.34 -44.59 11.94
C LEU A 4 25.10 -44.32 11.08
N SER A 5 24.82 -45.29 10.21
CA SER A 5 23.77 -45.33 9.21
C SER A 5 22.36 -45.58 9.78
N PRO A 6 21.30 -45.30 8.98
CA PRO A 6 19.91 -45.39 9.40
C PRO A 6 19.34 -46.81 9.30
N LYS A 7 18.31 -47.03 10.12
CA LYS A 7 17.56 -48.28 10.29
C LYS A 7 16.32 -48.25 9.39
N GLU A 8 16.15 -49.28 8.56
CA GLU A 8 14.96 -49.52 7.74
C GLU A 8 14.55 -51.03 7.86
N PRO A 9 13.42 -51.50 7.30
CA PRO A 9 12.23 -51.93 8.04
C PRO A 9 12.06 -53.45 8.12
N SER A 10 11.28 -53.92 9.11
CA SER A 10 10.99 -55.36 9.30
C SER A 10 9.79 -55.81 8.45
N ASN A 11 10.09 -56.45 7.31
CA ASN A 11 9.16 -57.30 6.56
C ASN A 11 9.23 -58.73 7.09
N ASN A 12 8.16 -59.21 7.73
CA ASN A 12 7.99 -60.63 8.06
C ASN A 12 7.18 -61.31 6.95
N PHE A 13 7.89 -61.90 5.98
CA PHE A 13 7.38 -62.89 5.05
C PHE A 13 8.36 -64.09 5.01
N GLN A 14 7.77 -65.29 4.99
CA GLN A 14 8.35 -66.62 4.71
C GLN A 14 8.94 -67.46 5.86
N GLN A 15 8.19 -68.51 6.19
CA GLN A 15 8.68 -69.87 6.49
C GLN A 15 7.41 -70.76 6.56
N PHE A 16 7.21 -71.89 5.86
CA PHE A 16 8.13 -72.94 5.44
C PHE A 16 7.61 -73.74 4.23
N GLU A 17 8.57 -74.27 3.47
CA GLU A 17 8.45 -75.32 2.46
C GLU A 17 8.19 -76.72 3.05
N LYS A 18 7.74 -77.59 2.14
CA LYS A 18 7.31 -78.99 2.20
C LYS A 18 8.23 -79.97 2.95
N ALA A 19 7.60 -80.92 3.65
CA ALA A 19 8.02 -82.32 3.70
C ALA A 19 6.76 -83.24 3.79
N SER A 20 6.70 -84.27 2.93
CA SER A 20 5.62 -85.26 2.83
C SER A 20 5.51 -86.18 4.05
N PRO A 21 4.31 -86.69 4.35
CA PRO A 21 4.16 -87.99 4.99
C PRO A 21 3.38 -89.00 4.14
N THR A 22 3.77 -90.25 4.35
CA THR A 22 3.36 -91.48 3.69
C THR A 22 1.90 -91.86 3.95
N ILE A 23 1.30 -92.45 2.91
CA ILE A 23 -0.05 -93.01 2.82
C ILE A 23 -0.29 -94.08 3.90
N THR A 24 -1.40 -93.94 4.64
CA THR A 24 -2.17 -95.08 5.17
C THR A 24 -3.66 -94.78 5.09
N SER A 25 -4.40 -95.71 4.51
CA SER A 25 -5.81 -95.64 4.15
C SER A 25 -6.72 -96.07 5.31
N GLN A 26 -7.69 -95.23 5.67
CA GLN A 26 -8.98 -95.68 6.23
C GLN A 26 -10.11 -94.79 5.70
N PRO A 27 -11.26 -95.36 5.27
CA PRO A 27 -12.38 -94.58 4.80
C PRO A 27 -13.20 -94.12 6.01
N VAL A 28 -13.20 -92.81 6.28
CA VAL A 28 -14.08 -92.21 7.28
C VAL A 28 -15.12 -91.36 6.56
N GLU A 29 -16.36 -91.63 6.93
CA GLU A 29 -17.61 -91.17 6.36
C GLU A 29 -17.66 -89.64 6.12
N LEU A 30 -18.11 -89.27 4.92
CA LEU A 30 -18.34 -87.88 4.55
C LEU A 30 -19.54 -87.33 5.34
N HIS A 31 -19.28 -86.58 6.41
CA HIS A 31 -20.30 -85.76 7.05
C HIS A 31 -20.79 -84.70 6.06
N ARG A 32 -22.05 -84.85 5.68
CA ARG A 32 -22.84 -83.98 4.82
C ARG A 32 -22.91 -82.58 5.46
N HIS A 33 -22.00 -81.69 5.06
CA HIS A 33 -22.17 -80.27 5.33
C HIS A 33 -23.50 -79.82 4.70
N ARG A 34 -24.40 -79.30 5.55
CA ARG A 34 -25.60 -78.60 5.13
C ARG A 34 -25.18 -77.43 4.25
N CYS A 35 -25.21 -77.63 2.94
CA CYS A 35 -25.24 -76.54 1.98
C CYS A 35 -26.47 -75.69 2.31
N GLY A 36 -26.25 -74.48 2.85
CA GLY A 36 -27.25 -73.43 2.79
C GLY A 36 -27.73 -73.33 1.34
N SER A 37 -29.04 -73.22 1.13
CA SER A 37 -29.59 -73.33 -0.23
C SER A 37 -28.86 -72.37 -1.18
N PRO A 38 -28.50 -72.79 -2.41
CA PRO A 38 -27.85 -71.90 -3.38
C PRO A 38 -28.67 -70.64 -3.65
N LYS A 39 -29.99 -70.69 -3.41
CA LYS A 39 -30.90 -69.55 -3.45
C LYS A 39 -30.62 -68.52 -2.35
N LEU A 40 -30.28 -68.94 -1.13
CA LEU A 40 -29.97 -68.04 -0.02
C LEU A 40 -28.67 -67.27 -0.26
N TRP A 41 -27.62 -67.96 -0.73
CA TRP A 41 -26.35 -67.32 -1.09
C TRP A 41 -26.47 -66.40 -2.31
N ALA A 42 -27.30 -66.76 -3.30
CA ALA A 42 -27.61 -65.88 -4.42
C ALA A 42 -28.31 -64.59 -3.96
N ILE A 43 -29.29 -64.68 -3.05
CA ILE A 43 -29.96 -63.49 -2.49
C ILE A 43 -28.98 -62.62 -1.70
N VAL A 44 -28.13 -63.21 -0.85
CA VAL A 44 -27.13 -62.46 -0.08
C VAL A 44 -26.12 -61.74 -0.99
N LEU A 45 -25.65 -62.39 -2.06
CA LEU A 45 -24.73 -61.77 -3.02
C LEU A 45 -25.40 -60.66 -3.84
N ILE A 46 -26.67 -60.82 -4.21
CA ILE A 46 -27.44 -59.77 -4.90
C ILE A 46 -27.65 -58.57 -3.98
N VAL A 47 -28.01 -58.79 -2.71
CA VAL A 47 -28.20 -57.72 -1.72
C VAL A 47 -26.88 -57.04 -1.37
N ALA A 48 -25.79 -57.79 -1.20
CA ALA A 48 -24.47 -57.21 -0.96
C ALA A 48 -23.97 -56.44 -2.19
N GLY A 49 -24.17 -56.97 -3.39
CA GLY A 49 -23.82 -56.29 -4.64
C GLY A 49 -24.61 -55.01 -4.85
N SER A 50 -25.92 -55.01 -4.57
CA SER A 50 -26.75 -53.82 -4.63
C SER A 50 -26.36 -52.80 -3.57
N LEU A 51 -26.07 -53.22 -2.33
CA LEU A 51 -25.60 -52.33 -1.27
C LEU A 51 -24.25 -51.69 -1.62
N SER A 52 -23.30 -52.47 -2.13
CA SER A 52 -22.00 -51.96 -2.60
C SER A 52 -22.14 -50.99 -3.77
N THR A 53 -23.10 -51.23 -4.68
CA THR A 53 -23.39 -50.32 -5.79
C THR A 53 -23.99 -49.01 -5.28
N VAL A 54 -24.93 -49.07 -4.33
CA VAL A 54 -25.52 -47.89 -3.68
C VAL A 54 -24.45 -47.10 -2.92
N LEU A 55 -23.58 -47.77 -2.16
CA LEU A 55 -22.47 -47.14 -1.47
C LEU A 55 -21.48 -46.50 -2.45
N GLY A 56 -21.16 -47.18 -3.57
CA GLY A 56 -20.33 -46.61 -4.63
C GLY A 56 -20.94 -45.37 -5.28
N ILE A 57 -22.25 -45.35 -5.50
CA ILE A 57 -22.98 -44.18 -6.02
C ILE A 57 -22.98 -43.04 -5.00
N LEU A 58 -23.23 -43.33 -3.72
CA LEU A 58 -23.19 -42.33 -2.64
C LEU A 58 -21.78 -41.75 -2.49
N TYR A 59 -20.75 -42.58 -2.50
CA TYR A 59 -19.35 -42.14 -2.45
C TYR A 59 -18.97 -41.33 -3.70
N GLY A 60 -19.47 -41.71 -4.87
CA GLY A 60 -19.18 -41.01 -6.12
C GLY A 60 -19.93 -39.69 -6.30
N THR A 61 -21.05 -39.46 -5.62
CA THR A 61 -21.91 -38.28 -5.85
C THR A 61 -22.11 -37.41 -4.62
N ALA A 62 -22.45 -38.01 -3.47
CA ALA A 62 -22.76 -37.25 -2.25
C ALA A 62 -21.50 -36.79 -1.51
N LEU A 63 -20.44 -37.60 -1.49
CA LEU A 63 -19.20 -37.23 -0.79
C LEU A 63 -18.50 -36.02 -1.44
N PRO A 64 -18.26 -35.97 -2.78
CA PRO A 64 -17.70 -34.77 -3.41
C PRO A 64 -18.57 -33.54 -3.19
N ALA A 65 -19.90 -33.66 -3.28
CA ALA A 65 -20.81 -32.53 -3.06
C ALA A 65 -20.74 -32.01 -1.61
N TYR A 66 -20.72 -32.91 -0.61
CA TYR A 66 -20.59 -32.54 0.80
C TYR A 66 -19.24 -31.88 1.10
N VAL A 67 -18.14 -32.45 0.59
CA VAL A 67 -16.81 -31.88 0.77
C VAL A 67 -16.70 -30.53 0.08
N ASN A 68 -17.26 -30.39 -1.13
CA ASN A 68 -17.27 -29.11 -1.85
C ASN A 68 -18.05 -28.04 -1.08
N SER A 69 -19.23 -28.36 -0.55
CA SER A 69 -19.99 -27.46 0.33
C SER A 69 -19.17 -27.07 1.56
N THR A 70 -18.50 -28.03 2.20
CA THR A 70 -17.68 -27.76 3.39
C THR A 70 -16.50 -26.85 3.05
N ILE A 71 -15.86 -27.04 1.90
CA ILE A 71 -14.78 -26.16 1.44
C ILE A 71 -15.33 -24.77 1.19
N GLU A 72 -16.41 -24.65 0.41
CA GLU A 72 -17.04 -23.37 0.09
C GLU A 72 -17.40 -22.59 1.35
N ASP A 73 -18.04 -23.25 2.33
CA ASP A 73 -18.42 -22.67 3.63
C ASP A 73 -17.20 -22.22 4.46
N GLN A 74 -16.03 -22.84 4.31
CA GLN A 74 -14.81 -22.48 5.04
C GLN A 74 -14.01 -21.33 4.39
N VAL A 75 -14.20 -21.08 3.08
CA VAL A 75 -13.48 -19.99 2.39
C VAL A 75 -14.18 -18.64 2.56
N VAL A 76 -15.50 -18.65 2.71
CA VAL A 76 -16.32 -17.44 2.88
C VAL A 76 -16.45 -17.06 4.35
N ARG A 77 -16.74 -15.78 4.61
CA ARG A 77 -17.06 -15.24 5.94
C ARG A 77 -18.39 -14.51 5.85
N CYS A 78 -19.46 -15.15 6.30
CA CYS A 78 -20.85 -14.79 6.10
C CYS A 78 -21.56 -14.26 7.35
N SER A 79 -20.91 -14.31 8.52
CA SER A 79 -21.52 -13.86 9.78
C SER A 79 -20.59 -13.01 10.63
N GLU A 80 -21.19 -12.30 11.59
CA GLU A 80 -20.47 -11.41 12.52
C GLU A 80 -19.46 -12.16 13.39
N ASP A 81 -19.76 -13.40 13.80
CA ASP A 81 -18.83 -14.24 14.55
C ASP A 81 -17.60 -14.61 13.72
N GLU A 82 -17.77 -14.99 12.46
CA GLU A 82 -16.67 -15.35 11.56
C GLU A 82 -15.75 -14.16 11.26
N VAL A 83 -16.31 -12.96 11.05
CA VAL A 83 -15.49 -11.75 10.83
C VAL A 83 -14.95 -11.15 12.13
N SER A 84 -15.39 -11.66 13.29
CA SER A 84 -14.83 -11.28 14.59
C SER A 84 -13.58 -12.05 14.95
N GLU A 85 -13.30 -13.17 14.28
CA GLU A 85 -12.11 -14.00 14.50
C GLU A 85 -10.82 -13.22 14.28
N GLU A 86 -9.80 -13.56 15.08
CA GLU A 86 -8.49 -12.91 15.03
C GLU A 86 -7.84 -13.01 13.65
N VAL A 87 -7.91 -14.18 13.01
CA VAL A 87 -7.37 -14.38 11.65
C VAL A 87 -8.04 -13.49 10.59
N TYR A 88 -9.28 -13.06 10.81
CA TYR A 88 -9.93 -12.11 9.91
C TYR A 88 -9.54 -10.67 10.22
N ARG A 89 -9.49 -10.32 11.52
CA ARG A 89 -9.20 -8.96 12.00
C ARG A 89 -7.73 -8.57 11.86
N ASP A 90 -6.82 -9.51 12.04
CA ASP A 90 -5.37 -9.36 11.85
C ASP A 90 -4.81 -10.59 11.10
N PRO A 91 -5.05 -10.70 9.78
CA PRO A 91 -4.61 -11.87 9.00
C PRO A 91 -3.09 -12.04 8.96
N PHE A 92 -2.34 -10.99 9.30
CA PHE A 92 -0.88 -10.97 9.29
C PHE A 92 -0.28 -10.98 10.70
N GLY A 93 -1.10 -11.26 11.71
CA GLY A 93 -0.74 -11.29 13.12
C GLY A 93 0.20 -12.44 13.51
N ASP A 94 0.13 -12.82 14.79
CA ASP A 94 0.90 -13.93 15.38
C ASP A 94 0.01 -15.14 15.75
N CYS A 95 -1.23 -15.19 15.24
CA CYS A 95 -2.14 -16.30 15.48
C CYS A 95 -1.73 -17.56 14.68
N ASP A 96 -2.16 -18.75 15.12
CA ASP A 96 -1.76 -20.03 14.51
C ASP A 96 -2.12 -20.13 13.01
N ASP A 97 -3.24 -19.53 12.61
CA ASP A 97 -3.74 -19.51 11.23
C ASP A 97 -3.37 -18.22 10.46
N CYS A 98 -2.57 -17.34 11.07
CA CYS A 98 -2.13 -16.09 10.46
C CYS A 98 -0.90 -16.32 9.57
N SER A 99 -0.79 -15.56 8.47
CA SER A 99 0.36 -15.63 7.57
C SER A 99 1.18 -14.34 7.65
N PRO A 100 2.41 -14.34 8.20
CA PRO A 100 3.24 -13.14 8.24
C PRO A 100 3.45 -12.49 6.87
N TYR A 101 3.21 -11.18 6.79
CA TYR A 101 3.45 -10.38 5.59
C TYR A 101 4.73 -9.57 5.74
N TYR A 102 5.63 -9.65 4.75
CA TYR A 102 6.88 -8.88 4.75
C TYR A 102 6.95 -7.98 3.51
N VAL A 103 7.41 -6.75 3.71
CA VAL A 103 7.71 -5.79 2.65
C VAL A 103 9.21 -5.59 2.59
N SER A 104 9.82 -5.85 1.45
CA SER A 104 11.25 -5.62 1.21
C SER A 104 11.43 -4.32 0.43
N MET A 105 12.02 -3.31 1.07
CA MET A 105 12.32 -2.02 0.46
C MET A 105 13.74 -2.00 -0.10
N TYR A 106 13.88 -1.60 -1.37
CA TYR A 106 15.14 -1.34 -2.03
C TYR A 106 15.16 0.12 -2.49
N MET A 107 16.16 0.86 -2.05
CA MET A 107 16.27 2.30 -2.32
C MET A 107 17.46 2.58 -3.25
N LEU A 108 17.32 3.56 -4.13
CA LEU A 108 18.41 4.06 -4.96
C LEU A 108 19.02 5.31 -4.33
N ASN A 109 20.14 5.16 -3.63
CA ASN A 109 20.87 6.24 -2.98
C ASN A 109 21.66 7.06 -4.00
N ALA A 110 21.40 8.36 -4.09
CA ALA A 110 22.09 9.28 -4.98
C ALA A 110 23.46 9.70 -4.43
N SER A 111 24.54 9.22 -5.05
CA SER A 111 25.92 9.45 -4.58
C SER A 111 26.52 10.78 -5.04
N ASN A 112 26.00 11.36 -6.13
CA ASN A 112 26.50 12.61 -6.72
C ASN A 112 25.43 13.71 -6.85
N ALA A 113 24.44 13.75 -5.95
CA ALA A 113 23.31 14.67 -6.01
C ALA A 113 23.72 16.15 -6.24
N ASN A 114 24.74 16.65 -5.52
CA ASN A 114 25.20 18.03 -5.67
C ASN A 114 25.83 18.28 -7.06
N GLU A 115 26.62 17.35 -7.59
CA GLU A 115 27.21 17.47 -8.92
C GLU A 115 26.12 17.40 -10.01
N TYR A 116 25.16 16.51 -9.86
CA TYR A 116 23.98 16.41 -10.73
C TYR A 116 23.25 17.76 -10.81
N LEU A 117 22.94 18.36 -9.67
CA LEU A 117 22.20 19.64 -9.59
C LEU A 117 23.00 20.83 -10.13
N THR A 118 24.31 20.87 -9.91
CA THR A 118 25.13 22.06 -10.24
C THR A 118 25.74 22.02 -11.64
N THR A 119 25.99 20.83 -12.18
CA THR A 119 26.69 20.66 -13.47
C THR A 119 25.86 19.94 -14.52
N ASN A 120 24.68 19.43 -14.16
CA ASN A 120 23.87 18.54 -15.01
C ASN A 120 24.64 17.26 -15.41
N ALA A 121 25.53 16.77 -14.53
CA ALA A 121 26.18 15.48 -14.66
C ALA A 121 25.14 14.34 -14.66
N LYS A 122 25.50 13.15 -15.15
CA LYS A 122 24.63 11.98 -15.08
C LYS A 122 24.43 11.58 -13.61
N LEU A 123 23.18 11.34 -13.19
CA LEU A 123 22.89 10.89 -11.82
C LEU A 123 23.48 9.49 -11.60
N GLN A 124 24.25 9.35 -10.53
CA GLN A 124 24.86 8.11 -10.07
C GLN A 124 24.10 7.62 -8.83
N VAL A 125 23.58 6.40 -8.89
CA VAL A 125 22.81 5.81 -7.80
C VAL A 125 23.36 4.44 -7.40
N GLN A 126 23.27 4.13 -6.11
CA GLN A 126 23.61 2.84 -5.53
C GLN A 126 22.35 2.20 -4.94
N GLU A 127 22.08 0.94 -5.25
CA GLU A 127 21.01 0.21 -4.56
C GLU A 127 21.41 -0.06 -3.10
N MET A 128 20.53 0.28 -2.17
CA MET A 128 20.63 -0.06 -0.76
C MET A 128 19.40 -0.87 -0.34
N GLY A 129 19.64 -2.05 0.24
CA GLY A 129 18.57 -2.95 0.68
C GLY A 129 18.89 -4.44 0.44
N PRO A 130 17.94 -5.34 0.76
CA PRO A 130 16.60 -5.01 1.26
C PRO A 130 16.61 -4.51 2.71
N TYR A 131 15.80 -3.50 2.99
CA TYR A 131 15.30 -3.22 4.34
C TYR A 131 13.94 -3.90 4.47
N VAL A 132 13.84 -4.91 5.33
CA VAL A 132 12.64 -5.73 5.45
C VAL A 132 11.80 -5.27 6.64
N TYR A 133 10.51 -5.06 6.39
CA TYR A 133 9.53 -4.71 7.41
C TYR A 133 8.43 -5.78 7.46
N ARG A 134 8.12 -6.26 8.66
CA ARG A 134 6.94 -7.09 8.90
C ARG A 134 5.72 -6.20 9.00
N ARG A 135 4.75 -6.41 8.12
CA ARG A 135 3.48 -5.69 8.08
C ARG A 135 2.46 -6.36 8.99
N ARG A 136 1.68 -5.54 9.67
CA ARG A 136 0.45 -5.89 10.38
C ARG A 136 -0.70 -5.10 9.76
N GLU A 137 -1.89 -5.69 9.71
CA GLU A 137 -3.07 -5.04 9.16
C GLU A 137 -4.25 -5.32 10.08
N ILE A 138 -4.75 -4.29 10.74
CA ILE A 138 -5.77 -4.42 11.78
C ILE A 138 -7.09 -3.85 11.27
N LYS A 139 -8.10 -4.72 11.16
CA LYS A 139 -9.46 -4.35 10.79
C LYS A 139 -10.31 -4.05 12.02
N ILE A 140 -10.90 -2.86 12.02
CA ILE A 140 -11.79 -2.35 13.06
C ILE A 140 -13.14 -1.98 12.44
N ASP A 141 -14.15 -1.77 13.29
CA ASP A 141 -15.52 -1.44 12.85
C ASP A 141 -16.06 -2.40 11.77
N VAL A 142 -15.71 -3.69 11.90
CA VAL A 142 -16.09 -4.74 10.96
C VAL A 142 -17.58 -5.05 11.12
N SER A 143 -18.31 -5.09 10.00
CA SER A 143 -19.73 -5.45 9.95
C SER A 143 -20.07 -6.17 8.65
N VAL A 144 -20.99 -7.13 8.72
CA VAL A 144 -21.48 -7.91 7.57
C VAL A 144 -22.84 -7.36 7.14
N SER A 145 -23.09 -7.30 5.83
CA SER A 145 -24.39 -6.89 5.31
C SER A 145 -25.50 -7.87 5.71
N SER A 146 -26.74 -7.40 5.74
CA SER A 146 -27.89 -8.23 6.16
C SER A 146 -28.13 -9.46 5.28
N ASP A 147 -27.69 -9.42 4.02
CA ASP A 147 -27.75 -10.52 3.06
C ASP A 147 -26.43 -11.31 2.97
N ALA A 148 -25.47 -11.02 3.86
CA ALA A 148 -24.12 -11.57 3.90
C ALA A 148 -23.30 -11.40 2.61
N SER A 149 -23.72 -10.58 1.64
CA SER A 149 -23.04 -10.40 0.35
C SER A 149 -21.76 -9.55 0.43
N SER A 150 -21.64 -8.71 1.45
CA SER A 150 -20.51 -7.81 1.64
C SER A 150 -20.12 -7.64 3.10
N VAL A 151 -18.85 -7.31 3.32
CA VAL A 151 -18.28 -6.95 4.62
C VAL A 151 -17.67 -5.57 4.52
N THR A 152 -18.00 -4.71 5.48
CA THR A 152 -17.53 -3.34 5.60
C THR A 152 -16.66 -3.21 6.84
N TYR A 153 -15.50 -2.56 6.71
CA TYR A 153 -14.55 -2.37 7.80
C TYR A 153 -13.71 -1.12 7.57
N LYS A 154 -13.00 -0.71 8.62
CA LYS A 154 -11.88 0.24 8.55
C LYS A 154 -10.60 -0.50 8.84
N THR A 155 -9.48 -0.04 8.31
CA THR A 155 -8.19 -0.71 8.55
C THR A 155 -7.06 0.28 8.75
N TYR A 156 -6.10 -0.10 9.57
CA TYR A 156 -4.81 0.57 9.69
C TYR A 156 -3.69 -0.48 9.68
N THR A 157 -2.51 -0.05 9.25
CA THR A 157 -1.32 -0.89 9.20
C THR A 157 -0.24 -0.33 10.11
N TYR A 158 0.62 -1.22 10.58
CA TYR A 158 1.88 -0.83 11.21
C TYR A 158 2.96 -1.84 10.84
N HIS A 159 4.21 -1.43 11.03
CA HIS A 159 5.34 -2.11 10.44
C HIS A 159 6.49 -2.21 11.44
N THR A 160 7.12 -3.38 11.53
CA THR A 160 8.27 -3.60 12.41
C THR A 160 9.47 -3.99 11.57
N PHE A 161 10.63 -3.35 11.81
CA PHE A 161 11.85 -3.68 11.09
C PHE A 161 12.38 -5.08 11.46
N GLU A 162 12.77 -5.85 10.45
CA GLU A 162 13.24 -7.23 10.57
C GLU A 162 14.72 -7.31 10.18
N ALA A 163 15.61 -7.06 11.15
CA ALA A 163 17.05 -7.04 10.92
C ALA A 163 17.58 -8.36 10.33
N ASP A 164 17.09 -9.50 10.82
CA ASP A 164 17.53 -10.84 10.38
C ASP A 164 17.11 -11.19 8.94
N ARG A 165 16.13 -10.46 8.38
CA ARG A 165 15.66 -10.62 7.00
C ARG A 165 16.21 -9.55 6.06
N SER A 166 16.81 -8.51 6.61
CA SER A 166 17.41 -7.40 5.87
C SER A 166 18.81 -7.75 5.36
N CYS A 167 19.37 -6.90 4.50
CA CYS A 167 20.76 -7.05 4.07
C CYS A 167 21.73 -7.06 5.25
N ALA A 168 22.85 -7.77 5.08
CA ALA A 168 23.84 -7.92 6.16
C ALA A 168 24.41 -6.56 6.58
N GLY A 169 24.22 -6.19 7.85
CA GLY A 169 24.66 -4.93 8.42
C GLY A 169 23.72 -3.74 8.18
N CYS A 170 22.59 -3.95 7.51
CA CYS A 170 21.61 -2.91 7.27
C CYS A 170 20.82 -2.59 8.54
N SER A 171 20.56 -1.30 8.74
CA SER A 171 19.77 -0.75 9.83
C SER A 171 18.65 0.12 9.27
N ASP A 172 17.50 0.17 9.92
CA ASP A 172 16.44 1.12 9.58
C ASP A 172 16.85 2.59 9.87
N SER A 173 18.00 2.80 10.52
CA SER A 173 18.64 4.10 10.68
C SER A 173 19.60 4.49 9.55
N ASP A 174 19.81 3.63 8.54
CA ASP A 174 20.76 3.91 7.45
C ASP A 174 20.32 5.13 6.64
N GLU A 175 21.24 6.07 6.42
CA GLU A 175 20.95 7.32 5.72
C GLU A 175 21.00 7.15 4.19
N ILE A 176 19.94 7.60 3.52
CA ILE A 176 19.76 7.46 2.08
C ILE A 176 19.39 8.82 1.51
N VAL A 177 20.13 9.27 0.50
CA VAL A 177 19.85 10.49 -0.25
C VAL A 177 18.99 10.15 -1.47
N SER A 178 17.79 10.70 -1.54
CA SER A 178 16.89 10.49 -2.68
C SER A 178 16.00 11.70 -2.93
N PHE A 179 15.19 11.63 -3.98
CA PHE A 179 14.22 12.64 -4.33
C PHE A 179 13.12 12.80 -3.27
N ASP A 180 12.82 14.04 -2.87
CA ASP A 180 11.76 14.32 -1.90
C ASP A 180 10.39 14.41 -2.59
N ALA A 181 9.62 13.31 -2.54
CA ALA A 181 8.25 13.28 -3.05
C ALA A 181 7.33 14.30 -2.35
N GLY A 182 7.58 14.57 -1.05
CA GLY A 182 6.86 15.58 -0.29
C GLY A 182 7.08 16.99 -0.84
N TYR A 183 8.35 17.32 -1.11
CA TYR A 183 8.71 18.57 -1.78
C TYR A 183 8.01 18.70 -3.13
N PHE A 184 8.11 17.67 -3.98
CA PHE A 184 7.48 17.69 -5.30
C PHE A 184 5.98 17.85 -5.25
N SER A 185 5.31 17.19 -4.30
CA SER A 185 3.86 17.33 -4.10
C SER A 185 3.49 18.77 -3.75
N VAL A 186 4.21 19.40 -2.79
CA VAL A 186 3.94 20.78 -2.39
C VAL A 186 4.21 21.78 -3.52
N ILE A 187 5.39 21.69 -4.14
CA ILE A 187 5.77 22.60 -5.23
C ILE A 187 4.84 22.46 -6.42
N ALA A 188 4.40 21.24 -6.75
CA ALA A 188 3.43 21.04 -7.80
C ALA A 188 2.09 21.70 -7.44
N ALA A 189 1.56 21.42 -6.24
CA ALA A 189 0.27 21.95 -5.77
C ALA A 189 0.20 23.49 -5.74
N THR A 190 1.32 24.17 -5.49
CA THR A 190 1.39 25.64 -5.54
C THR A 190 1.66 26.18 -6.95
N GLY A 191 2.04 25.33 -7.90
CA GLY A 191 2.43 25.75 -9.25
C GLY A 191 3.84 26.35 -9.31
N GLY A 192 4.73 25.90 -8.44
CA GLY A 192 6.13 26.30 -8.39
C GLY A 192 6.52 26.98 -7.06
N GLU A 193 7.83 27.06 -6.83
CA GLU A 193 8.42 27.70 -5.65
C GLU A 193 8.05 29.18 -5.53
N PHE A 194 7.98 29.90 -6.65
CA PHE A 194 7.58 31.31 -6.64
C PHE A 194 6.18 31.51 -6.03
N ASN A 195 5.22 30.69 -6.46
CA ASN A 195 3.85 30.76 -5.96
C ASN A 195 3.73 30.27 -4.51
N LEU A 196 4.52 29.26 -4.14
CA LEU A 196 4.67 28.82 -2.75
C LEU A 196 5.10 30.00 -1.88
N LEU A 197 6.20 30.65 -2.22
CA LEU A 197 6.73 31.78 -1.45
C LEU A 197 5.79 32.99 -1.44
N ALA A 198 5.12 33.26 -2.57
CA ALA A 198 4.13 34.32 -2.64
C ALA A 198 2.94 34.04 -1.70
N SER A 199 2.50 32.77 -1.62
CA SER A 199 1.45 32.34 -0.68
C SER A 199 1.91 32.49 0.77
N VAL A 200 3.13 32.04 1.09
CA VAL A 200 3.71 32.20 2.44
C VAL A 200 3.79 33.68 2.82
N ALA A 201 4.27 34.55 1.94
CA ALA A 201 4.37 35.98 2.18
C ALA A 201 2.98 36.62 2.39
N ALA A 202 2.02 36.33 1.52
CA ALA A 202 0.65 36.86 1.59
C ALA A 202 -0.08 36.48 2.89
N GLN A 203 0.23 35.30 3.42
CA GLN A 203 -0.36 34.76 4.64
C GLN A 203 0.43 35.11 5.92
N SER A 204 1.54 35.84 5.80
CA SER A 204 2.41 36.20 6.93
C SER A 204 2.80 37.69 6.90
N PHE A 205 4.08 38.00 6.70
CA PHE A 205 4.66 39.33 6.83
C PHE A 205 4.17 40.34 5.76
N ALA A 206 3.63 39.85 4.65
CA ALA A 206 3.07 40.68 3.58
C ALA A 206 1.54 40.62 3.54
N SER A 207 0.90 40.26 4.66
CA SER A 207 -0.56 40.30 4.77
C SER A 207 -1.11 41.69 4.44
N GLY A 208 -2.10 41.74 3.53
CA GLY A 208 -2.70 42.98 3.04
C GLY A 208 -1.89 43.75 2.00
N GLN A 209 -0.70 43.27 1.60
CA GLN A 209 0.03 43.85 0.48
C GLN A 209 -0.54 43.40 -0.86
N ASN A 210 -0.29 44.18 -1.92
CA ASN A 210 -0.68 43.81 -3.27
C ASN A 210 0.28 42.77 -3.87
N VAL A 211 -0.21 42.06 -4.90
CA VAL A 211 0.52 40.99 -5.60
C VAL A 211 1.87 41.46 -6.16
N THR A 212 1.97 42.71 -6.61
CA THR A 212 3.22 43.26 -7.19
C THR A 212 4.32 43.42 -6.13
N ALA A 213 3.97 43.87 -4.92
CA ALA A 213 4.91 44.01 -3.81
C ALA A 213 5.41 42.64 -3.30
N ILE A 214 4.49 41.68 -3.20
CA ILE A 214 4.83 40.29 -2.86
C ILE A 214 5.77 39.70 -3.91
N ALA A 215 5.44 39.86 -5.20
CA ALA A 215 6.27 39.38 -6.29
C ALA A 215 7.68 39.97 -6.26
N ALA A 216 7.81 41.27 -5.99
CA ALA A 216 9.12 41.93 -5.85
C ALA A 216 9.95 41.30 -4.73
N THR A 217 9.33 41.06 -3.58
CA THR A 217 9.98 40.42 -2.42
C THR A 217 10.47 39.01 -2.75
N VAL A 218 9.64 38.21 -3.42
CA VAL A 218 10.00 36.83 -3.82
C VAL A 218 11.11 36.83 -4.87
N MET A 219 11.11 37.78 -5.82
CA MET A 219 12.20 37.90 -6.80
C MET A 219 13.53 38.30 -6.15
N GLU A 220 13.50 39.13 -5.12
CA GLU A 220 14.70 39.60 -4.42
C GLU A 220 15.26 38.57 -3.44
N HIS A 221 14.40 37.88 -2.70
CA HIS A 221 14.79 37.03 -1.58
C HIS A 221 14.44 35.54 -1.73
N GLY A 222 13.88 35.12 -2.88
CA GLY A 222 13.28 33.81 -3.04
C GLY A 222 14.22 32.64 -2.76
N GLU A 223 15.48 32.71 -3.23
CA GLU A 223 16.47 31.66 -2.96
C GLU A 223 16.74 31.51 -1.46
N GLN A 224 16.91 32.63 -0.75
CA GLN A 224 17.15 32.63 0.70
C GLN A 224 15.93 32.09 1.46
N MET A 225 14.72 32.50 1.07
CA MET A 225 13.48 32.01 1.67
C MET A 225 13.29 30.50 1.46
N MET A 226 13.55 29.98 0.25
CA MET A 226 13.45 28.54 -0.02
C MET A 226 14.50 27.74 0.74
N ARG A 227 15.75 28.21 0.80
CA ARG A 227 16.79 27.56 1.61
C ARG A 227 16.41 27.49 3.09
N TRP A 228 15.84 28.58 3.62
CA TRP A 228 15.35 28.64 4.99
C TRP A 228 14.19 27.65 5.24
N LEU A 229 13.18 27.63 4.35
CA LEU A 229 12.08 26.65 4.43
C LEU A 229 12.55 25.20 4.32
N ASN A 230 13.51 24.92 3.45
CA ASN A 230 14.08 23.58 3.27
C ASN A 230 14.89 23.15 4.48
N GLY A 231 15.65 24.07 5.11
CA GLY A 231 16.33 23.80 6.37
C GLY A 231 15.34 23.44 7.48
N LEU A 232 14.20 24.12 7.54
CA LEU A 232 13.13 23.83 8.50
C LEU A 232 12.50 22.46 8.24
N ASN A 233 12.27 22.10 6.98
CA ASN A 233 11.68 20.83 6.57
C ASN A 233 12.66 19.64 6.50
N SER A 234 13.95 19.87 6.75
CA SER A 234 15.01 18.88 6.47
C SER A 234 15.01 17.66 7.39
N LEU A 235 14.48 17.81 8.62
CA LEU A 235 14.68 16.86 9.73
C LEU A 235 16.16 16.65 10.11
N ASP A 236 17.04 17.53 9.67
CA ASP A 236 18.44 17.59 10.12
C ASP A 236 18.52 18.57 11.32
N PRO A 237 18.82 18.10 12.54
CA PRO A 237 18.83 18.96 13.73
C PRO A 237 19.75 20.17 13.57
N VAL A 238 20.90 20.04 12.90
CA VAL A 238 21.83 21.15 12.67
C VAL A 238 21.21 22.20 11.76
N ALA A 239 20.59 21.78 10.67
CA ALA A 239 19.88 22.69 9.77
C ALA A 239 18.69 23.36 10.45
N MET A 240 17.87 22.58 11.16
CA MET A 240 16.71 23.07 11.91
C MET A 240 17.14 24.14 12.93
N LYS A 241 18.19 23.89 13.72
CA LYS A 241 18.72 24.86 14.69
C LYS A 241 19.19 26.15 14.03
N THR A 242 19.89 26.06 12.91
CA THR A 242 20.37 27.24 12.18
C THR A 242 19.22 28.09 11.65
N VAL A 243 18.16 27.47 11.11
CA VAL A 243 17.03 28.24 10.56
C VAL A 243 16.07 28.78 11.64
N THR A 244 16.15 28.28 12.87
CA THR A 244 15.33 28.77 14.00
C THR A 244 16.10 29.64 14.98
N SER A 245 17.38 29.92 14.76
CA SER A 245 18.20 30.70 15.70
C SER A 245 17.65 32.11 15.92
N ASP A 246 17.81 32.63 17.15
CA ASP A 246 17.37 33.96 17.54
C ASP A 246 15.89 34.25 17.20
N ASP A 247 14.98 33.29 17.41
CA ASP A 247 13.55 33.40 17.07
C ASP A 247 13.27 33.74 15.59
N ALA A 248 14.14 33.28 14.69
CA ALA A 248 14.06 33.58 13.26
C ALA A 248 12.70 33.24 12.64
N VAL A 249 12.01 32.18 13.09
CA VAL A 249 10.68 31.79 12.60
C VAL A 249 9.65 32.89 12.86
N THR A 250 9.48 33.29 14.11
CA THR A 250 8.50 34.32 14.47
C THR A 250 8.87 35.67 13.88
N ARG A 251 10.17 36.01 13.82
CA ARG A 251 10.64 37.24 13.18
C ARG A 251 10.40 37.22 11.67
N PHE A 252 10.59 36.09 11.00
CA PHE A 252 10.31 35.97 9.57
C PHE A 252 8.81 36.12 9.28
N LEU A 253 7.96 35.44 10.06
CA LEU A 253 6.50 35.52 9.88
C LEU A 253 5.94 36.93 10.11
N THR A 254 6.66 37.80 10.84
CA THR A 254 6.21 39.17 11.17
C THR A 254 6.91 40.27 10.37
N ALA A 255 8.23 40.15 10.18
CA ALA A 255 9.08 41.18 9.56
C ALA A 255 9.63 40.78 8.18
N GLY A 256 9.43 39.53 7.76
CA GLY A 256 9.82 39.04 6.44
C GLY A 256 11.30 38.68 6.28
N PRO A 257 11.83 38.67 5.05
CA PRO A 257 13.15 38.10 4.72
C PRO A 257 14.33 38.75 5.45
N ALA A 258 14.21 40.01 5.89
CA ALA A 258 15.25 40.68 6.68
C ALA A 258 15.57 39.92 7.99
N ALA A 259 14.61 39.16 8.53
CA ALA A 259 14.82 38.37 9.75
C ALA A 259 15.82 37.21 9.58
N ILE A 260 16.00 36.75 8.33
CA ILE A 260 16.83 35.58 8.00
C ILE A 260 18.09 35.96 7.20
N PHE A 261 18.38 37.25 7.05
CA PHE A 261 19.48 37.75 6.20
C PHE A 261 20.85 37.28 6.69
N ASP A 262 21.07 37.33 8.00
CA ASP A 262 22.36 37.02 8.64
C ASP A 262 22.55 35.52 8.93
N LEU A 263 21.58 34.67 8.58
CA LEU A 263 21.69 33.24 8.77
C LEU A 263 22.66 32.63 7.74
N ASP A 264 23.59 31.82 8.22
CA ASP A 264 24.44 31.02 7.34
C ASP A 264 23.66 29.80 6.84
N LEU A 265 23.03 29.95 5.67
CA LEU A 265 22.31 28.87 4.98
C LEU A 265 23.23 28.07 4.05
N SER A 266 24.55 28.21 4.19
CA SER A 266 25.54 27.39 3.49
C SER A 266 25.84 26.10 4.25
N GLY A 267 26.27 25.05 3.54
CA GLY A 267 26.66 23.77 4.16
C GLY A 267 25.56 22.74 4.36
N PHE A 268 24.28 23.09 4.17
CA PHE A 268 23.18 22.12 4.17
C PHE A 268 22.96 21.53 2.78
N ALA A 269 22.90 20.20 2.68
CA ALA A 269 22.74 19.46 1.42
C ALA A 269 21.27 19.36 0.96
N TYR A 270 20.46 20.39 1.17
CA TYR A 270 19.00 20.31 1.01
C TYR A 270 18.46 21.50 0.22
N ASN A 271 18.44 21.36 -1.11
CA ASN A 271 17.68 22.27 -1.98
C ASN A 271 16.19 21.90 -2.06
N GLY A 272 15.73 20.95 -1.22
CA GLY A 272 14.39 20.39 -1.25
C GLY A 272 14.20 19.29 -2.29
N LEU A 273 14.97 19.28 -3.39
CA LEU A 273 14.87 18.25 -4.43
C LEU A 273 15.45 16.91 -3.98
N PHE A 274 16.68 16.93 -3.46
CA PHE A 274 17.30 15.77 -2.82
C PHE A 274 17.37 15.99 -1.31
N VAL A 275 17.01 14.95 -0.57
CA VAL A 275 17.04 14.96 0.89
C VAL A 275 17.63 13.67 1.42
N LYS A 276 18.30 13.78 2.55
CA LYS A 276 18.86 12.66 3.28
C LYS A 276 17.87 12.28 4.37
N ARG A 277 17.45 11.01 4.37
CA ARG A 277 16.54 10.46 5.38
C ARG A 277 16.97 9.05 5.74
N THR A 278 16.57 8.59 6.91
CA THR A 278 16.80 7.20 7.31
C THR A 278 15.97 6.24 6.48
N ALA A 279 16.36 4.97 6.41
CA ALA A 279 15.58 3.92 5.77
C ALA A 279 14.17 3.79 6.39
N SER A 280 14.03 3.97 7.71
CA SER A 280 12.75 4.04 8.42
C SER A 280 11.89 5.21 7.96
N GLN A 281 12.46 6.42 7.81
CA GLN A 281 11.71 7.58 7.31
C GLN A 281 11.25 7.39 5.85
N TRP A 282 12.06 6.77 5.00
CA TRP A 282 11.63 6.43 3.63
C TRP A 282 10.56 5.34 3.60
N ALA A 283 10.67 4.33 4.46
CA ALA A 283 9.73 3.21 4.52
C ALA A 283 8.39 3.61 5.16
N LEU A 284 8.44 4.22 6.33
CA LEU A 284 7.28 4.46 7.19
C LEU A 284 6.67 5.85 7.00
N GLY A 285 7.42 6.75 6.39
CA GLY A 285 7.05 8.15 6.23
C GLY A 285 7.72 9.05 7.25
N TYR A 286 7.45 10.35 7.14
CA TYR A 286 8.15 11.36 7.92
C TYR A 286 7.30 12.63 8.07
N PRO A 287 7.51 13.41 9.13
CA PRO A 287 6.84 14.68 9.31
C PRO A 287 7.39 15.75 8.35
N SER A 288 6.51 16.56 7.75
CA SER A 288 6.87 17.69 6.89
C SER A 288 6.24 18.99 7.39
N LEU A 289 7.11 19.93 7.79
CA LEU A 289 6.72 21.30 8.11
C LEU A 289 6.34 22.09 6.85
N LEU A 290 6.92 21.74 5.68
CA LEU A 290 6.57 22.39 4.42
C LEU A 290 5.15 22.05 3.97
N ALA A 291 4.78 20.76 3.96
CA ALA A 291 3.42 20.33 3.63
C ALA A 291 2.41 20.81 4.69
N GLY A 292 2.79 20.75 5.96
CA GLY A 292 1.96 21.20 7.07
C GLY A 292 1.73 22.71 7.08
N LEU A 293 2.73 23.52 6.71
CA LEU A 293 2.57 24.97 6.54
C LEU A 293 1.47 25.28 5.52
N ILE A 294 1.49 24.67 4.33
CA ILE A 294 0.55 25.00 3.27
C ILE A 294 -0.88 24.61 3.61
N GLN A 295 -1.07 23.43 4.21
CA GLN A 295 -2.39 22.93 4.56
C GLN A 295 -2.93 23.61 5.83
N GLY A 296 -2.08 23.77 6.85
CA GLY A 296 -2.45 24.36 8.13
C GLY A 296 -2.74 25.85 8.02
N SER A 297 -1.93 26.62 7.31
CA SER A 297 -2.13 28.07 7.15
C SER A 297 -3.40 28.38 6.37
N ASN A 298 -3.64 27.65 5.27
CA ASN A 298 -4.90 27.76 4.54
C ASN A 298 -6.10 27.43 5.43
N TYR A 299 -6.00 26.39 6.26
CA TYR A 299 -7.08 25.99 7.15
C TYR A 299 -7.44 27.07 8.18
N VAL A 300 -6.45 27.50 8.96
CA VAL A 300 -6.64 28.47 10.05
C VAL A 300 -7.09 29.83 9.50
N GLN A 301 -6.55 30.26 8.36
CA GLN A 301 -6.83 31.61 7.83
C GLN A 301 -8.07 31.69 6.93
N THR A 302 -8.43 30.60 6.23
CA THR A 302 -9.49 30.62 5.20
C THR A 302 -10.61 29.64 5.49
N CYS A 303 -10.30 28.41 5.89
CA CYS A 303 -11.29 27.34 6.05
C CYS A 303 -12.14 27.51 7.30
N GLU A 304 -11.49 27.59 8.46
CA GLU A 304 -12.17 27.69 9.74
C GLU A 304 -13.07 28.94 9.84
N PRO A 305 -12.63 30.14 9.39
CA PRO A 305 -13.44 31.35 9.55
C PRO A 305 -14.70 31.41 8.69
N SER A 306 -14.71 30.80 7.49
CA SER A 306 -15.85 30.93 6.56
C SER A 306 -16.08 29.72 5.68
N LEU A 307 -15.05 29.23 5.00
CA LEU A 307 -15.22 28.29 3.88
C LEU A 307 -15.74 26.92 4.33
N ASN A 308 -15.45 26.47 5.57
CA ASN A 308 -16.05 25.25 6.12
C ASN A 308 -17.59 25.30 6.14
N ALA A 309 -18.17 26.46 6.50
CA ALA A 309 -19.62 26.63 6.52
C ALA A 309 -20.21 26.66 5.09
N GLU A 310 -19.48 27.24 4.13
CA GLU A 310 -19.86 27.23 2.71
C GLU A 310 -19.83 25.82 2.13
N CYS A 311 -18.77 25.05 2.41
CA CYS A 311 -18.62 23.66 1.99
C CYS A 311 -19.72 22.76 2.56
N ALA A 312 -20.14 22.99 3.81
CA ALA A 312 -21.21 22.21 4.43
C ALA A 312 -22.62 22.57 3.91
N SER A 313 -22.80 23.73 3.28
CA SER A 313 -24.11 24.26 2.87
C SER A 313 -24.33 24.34 1.36
N CYS A 314 -23.28 24.20 0.55
CA CYS A 314 -23.40 24.23 -0.90
C CYS A 314 -24.23 23.04 -1.44
N SER A 315 -24.75 23.17 -2.66
CA SER A 315 -25.35 22.05 -3.39
C SER A 315 -25.25 22.21 -4.91
N GLY A 316 -25.21 21.09 -5.64
CA GLY A 316 -25.12 21.08 -7.11
C GLY A 316 -23.92 21.87 -7.63
N ASP A 317 -24.13 22.64 -8.70
CA ASP A 317 -23.07 23.42 -9.38
C ASP A 317 -22.31 24.38 -8.45
N SER A 318 -22.99 24.90 -7.40
CA SER A 318 -22.33 25.78 -6.42
C SER A 318 -21.24 25.07 -5.63
N CYS A 319 -21.41 23.77 -5.34
CA CYS A 319 -20.35 22.96 -4.73
C CYS A 319 -19.20 22.70 -5.70
N LEU A 320 -19.51 22.46 -6.98
CA LEU A 320 -18.46 22.19 -7.98
C LEU A 320 -17.47 23.36 -8.11
N VAL A 321 -17.96 24.60 -7.98
CA VAL A 321 -17.12 25.81 -8.01
C VAL A 321 -16.12 25.87 -6.85
N ILE A 322 -16.52 25.41 -5.66
CA ILE A 322 -15.69 25.47 -4.44
C ILE A 322 -15.09 24.13 -4.04
N ALA A 323 -15.32 23.06 -4.81
CA ALA A 323 -14.94 21.69 -4.46
C ALA A 323 -13.45 21.54 -4.13
N LYS A 324 -12.57 22.19 -4.92
CA LYS A 324 -11.12 22.23 -4.65
C LYS A 324 -10.83 22.82 -3.28
N ALA A 325 -11.43 23.97 -2.98
CA ALA A 325 -11.19 24.69 -1.73
C ALA A 325 -11.73 23.89 -0.54
N CYS A 326 -12.89 23.24 -0.68
CA CYS A 326 -13.45 22.32 0.33
C CYS A 326 -12.56 21.10 0.58
N SER A 327 -11.98 20.52 -0.47
CA SER A 327 -11.02 19.42 -0.36
C SER A 327 -9.77 19.87 0.41
N GLN A 328 -9.22 21.05 0.11
CA GLN A 328 -8.10 21.63 0.85
C GLN A 328 -8.44 21.90 2.31
N CYS A 329 -9.66 22.35 2.61
CA CYS A 329 -10.12 22.52 4.00
C CYS A 329 -10.20 21.20 4.76
N THR A 330 -10.67 20.14 4.10
CA THR A 330 -10.71 18.80 4.70
C THR A 330 -9.30 18.28 5.00
N GLN A 331 -8.36 18.47 4.07
CA GLN A 331 -6.95 18.12 4.26
C GLN A 331 -6.30 18.92 5.39
N GLY A 332 -6.52 20.25 5.42
CA GLY A 332 -6.01 21.12 6.46
C GLY A 332 -6.56 20.79 7.86
N ALA A 333 -7.83 20.42 7.97
CA ALA A 333 -8.42 19.93 9.22
C ALA A 333 -7.73 18.65 9.72
N ALA A 334 -7.46 17.70 8.80
CA ALA A 334 -6.77 16.46 9.12
C ALA A 334 -5.32 16.71 9.58
N VAL A 335 -4.60 17.63 8.92
CA VAL A 335 -3.25 18.05 9.35
C VAL A 335 -3.27 18.65 10.75
N LEU A 336 -4.24 19.53 11.06
CA LEU A 336 -4.39 20.09 12.40
C LEU A 336 -4.63 19.00 13.45
N ALA A 337 -5.50 18.04 13.15
CA ALA A 337 -5.83 16.94 14.07
C ALA A 337 -4.62 16.04 14.37
N LEU A 338 -3.75 15.84 13.38
CA LEU A 338 -2.55 14.98 13.50
C LEU A 338 -1.29 15.75 13.94
N ASN A 339 -1.34 17.08 14.04
CA ASN A 339 -0.17 17.91 14.31
C ASN A 339 0.55 17.53 15.60
N ASN A 340 -0.17 17.27 16.70
CA ASN A 340 0.48 16.98 17.98
C ASN A 340 1.37 15.72 17.90
N GLY A 341 0.84 14.63 17.32
CA GLY A 341 1.62 13.40 17.13
C GLY A 341 2.77 13.59 16.14
N THR A 342 2.52 14.29 15.04
CA THR A 342 3.51 14.54 13.99
C THR A 342 4.64 15.47 14.48
N CYS A 343 4.30 16.50 15.26
CA CYS A 343 5.24 17.45 15.86
C CYS A 343 6.10 16.79 16.94
N ALA A 344 5.54 15.83 17.71
CA ALA A 344 6.31 15.05 18.68
C ALA A 344 7.42 14.22 18.02
N ILE A 345 7.22 13.74 16.78
CA ILE A 345 8.28 13.07 16.01
C ILE A 345 9.41 14.06 15.72
N ILE A 346 9.10 15.29 15.27
CA ILE A 346 10.12 16.33 15.05
C ILE A 346 10.86 16.66 16.35
N GLU A 347 10.12 16.80 17.47
CA GLU A 347 10.70 17.01 18.80
C GLU A 347 11.70 15.92 19.16
N SER A 348 11.34 14.66 18.94
CA SER A 348 12.21 13.51 19.26
C SER A 348 13.51 13.51 18.43
N VAL A 349 13.42 13.85 17.13
CA VAL A 349 14.59 13.96 16.25
C VAL A 349 15.50 15.09 16.70
N TYR A 350 14.94 16.24 17.05
CA TYR A 350 15.72 17.38 17.55
C TYR A 350 16.35 17.09 18.92
N ALA A 351 15.59 16.45 19.82
CA ALA A 351 16.01 16.11 21.18
C ALA A 351 17.17 15.09 21.18
N ALA A 352 17.27 14.23 20.18
CA ALA A 352 18.38 13.29 20.05
C ALA A 352 19.74 13.98 19.93
N GLU A 353 19.78 15.19 19.33
CA GLU A 353 21.01 15.97 19.16
C GLU A 353 21.19 17.03 20.26
N TYR A 354 20.14 17.75 20.64
CA TYR A 354 20.24 18.93 21.53
C TYR A 354 19.57 18.77 22.90
N GLY A 355 18.94 17.63 23.18
CA GLY A 355 18.23 17.37 24.42
C GLY A 355 16.79 17.90 24.43
N THR A 356 16.01 17.40 25.39
CA THR A 356 14.55 17.58 25.44
C THR A 356 14.11 19.01 25.74
N GLU A 357 14.84 19.76 26.57
CA GLU A 357 14.48 21.15 26.91
C GLU A 357 14.63 22.08 25.70
N GLU A 358 15.71 21.94 24.94
CA GLU A 358 15.93 22.72 23.72
C GLU A 358 14.91 22.33 22.63
N ALA A 359 14.62 21.04 22.50
CA ALA A 359 13.61 20.53 21.56
C ALA A 359 12.20 21.08 21.85
N ALA A 360 11.79 21.15 23.11
CA ALA A 360 10.51 21.73 23.50
C ALA A 360 10.43 23.23 23.16
N GLY A 361 11.54 23.98 23.30
CA GLY A 361 11.64 25.37 22.86
C GLY A 361 11.54 25.52 21.34
N PHE A 362 12.19 24.63 20.61
CA PHE A 362 12.11 24.56 19.14
C PHE A 362 10.68 24.27 18.68
N THR A 363 10.00 23.26 19.24
CA THR A 363 8.63 22.91 18.80
C THR A 363 7.63 24.00 19.18
N ALA A 364 7.77 24.64 20.33
CA ALA A 364 6.92 25.76 20.74
C ALA A 364 6.94 26.95 19.76
N THR A 365 8.05 27.15 19.05
CA THR A 365 8.22 28.23 18.06
C THR A 365 8.04 27.79 16.61
N THR A 366 7.75 26.51 16.38
CA THR A 366 7.54 25.91 15.05
C THR A 366 6.17 25.23 14.96
N CYS A 367 6.09 23.89 14.95
CA CYS A 367 4.82 23.15 14.81
C CYS A 367 3.86 23.33 16.00
N GLY A 368 4.33 23.84 17.14
CA GLY A 368 3.50 24.29 18.25
C GLY A 368 2.64 25.52 17.91
N LEU A 369 2.97 26.24 16.84
CA LEU A 369 2.18 27.37 16.35
C LEU A 369 1.00 26.96 15.45
N CYS A 370 0.81 25.67 15.18
CA CYS A 370 -0.18 25.15 14.23
C CYS A 370 -1.59 25.73 14.39
N THR A 371 -2.14 25.79 15.60
CA THR A 371 -3.49 26.33 15.82
C THR A 371 -3.58 27.85 15.72
N SER A 372 -2.45 28.55 15.90
CA SER A 372 -2.40 30.03 15.97
C SER A 372 -2.02 30.68 14.64
N THR A 373 -1.11 30.07 13.89
CA THR A 373 -0.58 30.60 12.63
C THR A 373 -0.72 29.63 11.46
N GLY A 374 -1.14 28.38 11.73
CA GLY A 374 -1.20 27.33 10.71
C GLY A 374 0.16 26.70 10.38
N LEU A 375 1.22 27.02 11.13
CA LEU A 375 2.51 26.34 10.99
C LEU A 375 2.40 24.96 11.64
N CYS A 376 1.96 23.98 10.86
CA CYS A 376 1.75 22.60 11.30
C CYS A 376 2.82 21.66 10.75
N ALA A 377 2.92 20.47 11.34
CA ALA A 377 3.63 19.34 10.77
C ALA A 377 2.61 18.37 10.16
N ALA A 378 2.75 18.04 8.88
CA ALA A 378 1.92 17.04 8.21
C ALA A 378 2.68 15.71 8.09
N PRO A 379 2.04 14.56 8.40
CA PRO A 379 2.66 13.26 8.14
C PRO A 379 2.65 13.00 6.64
N LEU A 380 3.81 12.66 6.07
CA LEU A 380 3.93 12.25 4.69
C LEU A 380 4.13 10.73 4.60
N PRO A 381 3.51 10.07 3.61
CA PRO A 381 3.61 8.62 3.45
C PRO A 381 5.04 8.19 3.14
N GLY A 382 5.39 7.00 3.62
CA GLY A 382 6.54 6.25 3.15
C GLY A 382 6.17 5.28 2.02
N VAL A 383 7.17 4.56 1.52
CA VAL A 383 6.96 3.55 0.46
C VAL A 383 6.35 2.24 0.97
N VAL A 384 6.43 1.99 2.28
CA VAL A 384 5.88 0.79 2.96
C VAL A 384 4.58 1.15 3.71
N GLU A 385 4.58 2.26 4.45
CA GLU A 385 3.40 2.75 5.19
C GLU A 385 2.82 4.01 4.54
N SER A 386 1.53 3.96 4.23
CA SER A 386 0.80 5.04 3.55
C SER A 386 0.28 6.13 4.49
N SER A 387 0.21 5.88 5.80
CA SER A 387 -0.28 6.87 6.77
C SER A 387 0.76 7.94 7.13
N GLY A 388 2.05 7.62 6.99
CA GLY A 388 3.14 8.45 7.50
C GLY A 388 3.24 8.49 9.03
N LEU A 389 2.54 7.58 9.72
CA LEU A 389 2.42 7.50 11.17
C LEU A 389 2.70 6.08 11.66
N ASP A 390 3.40 5.99 12.79
CA ASP A 390 3.63 4.71 13.45
C ASP A 390 2.45 4.35 14.36
N TYR A 391 1.65 3.37 13.91
CA TYR A 391 0.52 2.84 14.67
C TYR A 391 0.86 1.58 15.47
N SER A 392 2.14 1.22 15.61
CA SER A 392 2.55 0.07 16.41
C SER A 392 2.35 0.29 17.91
N GLU A 393 2.47 1.54 18.37
CA GLU A 393 2.30 1.92 19.78
C GLU A 393 0.90 2.46 20.08
N ASN A 394 0.31 3.20 19.14
CA ASN A 394 -0.96 3.89 19.34
C ASN A 394 -1.93 3.58 18.19
N THR A 395 -3.06 2.98 18.52
CA THR A 395 -4.15 2.77 17.56
C THR A 395 -4.73 4.11 17.11
N PRO A 396 -4.97 4.31 15.80
CA PRO A 396 -5.63 5.53 15.31
C PRO A 396 -7.08 5.61 15.79
N ASP A 397 -7.61 6.84 15.85
CA ASP A 397 -9.05 7.04 16.04
C ASP A 397 -9.80 6.47 14.82
N ALA A 398 -10.75 5.57 15.05
CA ALA A 398 -11.53 4.96 13.97
C ALA A 398 -12.26 6.00 13.11
N SER A 399 -12.63 7.16 13.68
CA SER A 399 -13.27 8.26 12.94
C SER A 399 -12.36 8.91 11.89
N THR A 400 -11.04 8.79 12.01
CA THR A 400 -10.07 9.32 11.04
C THR A 400 -9.74 8.34 9.92
N LEU A 401 -10.17 7.08 10.03
CA LEU A 401 -9.95 6.06 9.01
C LEU A 401 -11.13 6.00 8.04
N ASN A 402 -10.82 5.77 6.76
CA ASN A 402 -11.83 5.59 5.74
C ASN A 402 -12.31 4.12 5.67
N THR A 403 -13.45 3.96 5.03
CA THR A 403 -14.16 2.69 4.90
C THR A 403 -13.65 1.86 3.74
N TYR A 404 -13.66 0.55 3.92
CA TYR A 404 -13.45 -0.46 2.90
C TYR A 404 -14.66 -1.39 2.88
N THR A 405 -15.11 -1.74 1.68
CA THR A 405 -16.19 -2.72 1.51
C THR A 405 -15.73 -3.77 0.51
N LYS A 406 -15.78 -5.04 0.92
CA LYS A 406 -15.44 -6.21 0.08
C LYS A 406 -16.63 -7.15 -0.05
N ARG A 407 -16.70 -7.86 -1.15
CA ARG A 407 -17.62 -8.99 -1.35
C ARG A 407 -17.12 -10.21 -0.57
N THR A 408 -18.01 -10.81 0.21
CA THR A 408 -17.69 -11.98 1.06
C THR A 408 -17.61 -13.27 0.26
N GLY A 409 -18.30 -13.34 -0.89
CA GLY A 409 -18.47 -14.56 -1.68
C GLY A 409 -19.63 -15.45 -1.24
N CYS A 410 -20.36 -15.09 -0.18
CA CYS A 410 -21.48 -15.88 0.36
C CYS A 410 -22.69 -15.94 -0.59
N ASP A 411 -22.92 -14.86 -1.35
CA ASP A 411 -23.99 -14.79 -2.34
C ASP A 411 -23.52 -15.24 -3.73
N ASP A 412 -22.28 -14.87 -4.09
CA ASP A 412 -21.62 -15.27 -5.33
C ASP A 412 -20.13 -15.50 -5.09
N LEU A 413 -19.73 -16.77 -5.01
CA LEU A 413 -18.36 -17.18 -4.77
C LEU A 413 -17.37 -16.71 -5.87
N THR A 414 -17.86 -16.36 -7.06
CA THR A 414 -17.00 -15.77 -8.11
C THR A 414 -16.59 -14.33 -7.82
N LYS A 415 -17.21 -13.69 -6.82
CA LYS A 415 -16.93 -12.32 -6.39
C LYS A 415 -16.16 -12.24 -5.07
N ILE A 416 -15.78 -13.37 -4.47
CA ILE A 416 -15.07 -13.40 -3.18
C ILE A 416 -13.85 -12.44 -3.18
N GLY A 417 -13.74 -11.64 -2.12
CA GLY A 417 -12.63 -10.70 -1.92
C GLY A 417 -12.63 -9.47 -2.84
N THR A 418 -13.59 -9.34 -3.75
CA THR A 418 -13.62 -8.18 -4.66
C THR A 418 -13.99 -6.90 -3.92
N TYR A 419 -13.26 -5.82 -4.16
CA TYR A 419 -13.56 -4.52 -3.59
C TYR A 419 -14.80 -3.93 -4.25
N VAL A 420 -15.65 -3.33 -3.40
CA VAL A 420 -16.77 -2.46 -3.77
C VAL A 420 -16.41 -1.01 -3.45
N GLU A 421 -15.75 -0.80 -2.31
CA GLU A 421 -15.25 0.48 -1.85
C GLU A 421 -13.84 0.28 -1.32
N TYR A 422 -12.95 1.21 -1.66
CA TYR A 422 -11.57 1.21 -1.21
C TYR A 422 -11.26 2.57 -0.60
N ASN A 423 -10.88 2.60 0.67
CA ASN A 423 -10.43 3.81 1.36
C ASN A 423 -11.40 5.01 1.17
N GLY A 424 -12.70 4.78 1.30
CA GLY A 424 -13.73 5.82 1.25
C GLY A 424 -14.26 6.18 -0.14
N PHE A 425 -13.78 5.53 -1.20
CA PHE A 425 -14.26 5.80 -2.57
C PHE A 425 -14.61 4.52 -3.33
N THR A 426 -15.59 4.63 -4.23
CA THR A 426 -16.05 3.55 -5.13
C THR A 426 -15.64 3.79 -6.59
N VAL A 427 -15.26 5.02 -6.91
CA VAL A 427 -14.77 5.45 -8.20
C VAL A 427 -13.75 6.57 -8.00
N ALA A 428 -12.71 6.60 -8.82
CA ALA A 428 -11.71 7.66 -8.79
C ALA A 428 -11.32 8.13 -10.20
N PRO A 429 -11.03 9.43 -10.37
CA PRO A 429 -10.47 9.93 -11.61
C PRO A 429 -8.99 9.54 -11.64
N VAL A 430 -8.56 8.84 -12.69
CA VAL A 430 -7.21 8.25 -12.76
C VAL A 430 -6.35 8.86 -13.86
N TRP A 431 -6.97 9.35 -14.93
CA TRP A 431 -6.26 9.83 -16.10
C TRP A 431 -7.00 10.93 -16.84
N VAL A 432 -6.24 11.77 -17.54
CA VAL A 432 -6.74 12.74 -18.52
C VAL A 432 -6.08 12.43 -19.85
N ASP A 433 -6.88 12.16 -20.87
CA ASP A 433 -6.38 12.08 -22.24
C ASP A 433 -5.90 13.47 -22.70
N LEU A 434 -4.60 13.55 -22.94
CA LEU A 434 -3.89 14.75 -23.37
C LEU A 434 -3.91 14.95 -24.89
N GLY A 435 -4.49 14.00 -25.64
CA GLY A 435 -4.46 13.93 -27.10
C GLY A 435 -3.10 13.54 -27.68
N GLU A 436 -2.08 13.44 -26.83
CA GLU A 436 -0.70 13.13 -27.18
C GLU A 436 -0.07 12.27 -26.10
N ARG A 437 0.86 11.41 -26.52
CA ARG A 437 1.63 10.56 -25.61
C ARG A 437 2.78 11.36 -24.98
N ARG A 438 2.46 12.16 -23.95
CA ARG A 438 3.40 13.05 -23.25
C ARG A 438 3.09 13.12 -21.76
N ASN A 439 3.98 13.77 -21.02
CA ASN A 439 3.69 14.15 -19.64
C ASN A 439 2.66 15.28 -19.57
N PRO A 440 1.82 15.31 -18.53
CA PRO A 440 1.02 16.48 -18.23
C PRO A 440 1.94 17.63 -17.83
N THR A 441 1.53 18.84 -18.18
CA THR A 441 2.15 20.08 -17.74
C THR A 441 1.73 20.39 -16.31
N LEU A 442 2.52 21.21 -15.62
CA LEU A 442 2.17 21.69 -14.27
C LEU A 442 0.82 22.42 -14.25
N ALA A 443 0.49 23.18 -15.30
CA ALA A 443 -0.79 23.85 -15.42
C ALA A 443 -1.97 22.86 -15.53
N GLU A 444 -1.81 21.78 -16.31
CA GLU A 444 -2.81 20.72 -16.44
C GLU A 444 -3.04 19.98 -15.11
N LEU A 445 -1.96 19.66 -14.37
CA LEU A 445 -2.05 19.05 -13.04
C LEU A 445 -2.76 19.96 -12.04
N ASN A 446 -2.42 21.24 -12.01
CA ASN A 446 -3.04 22.20 -11.09
C ASN A 446 -4.50 22.47 -11.39
N ALA A 447 -4.87 22.46 -12.67
CA ALA A 447 -6.26 22.58 -13.11
C ALA A 447 -7.06 21.30 -12.84
N PHE A 448 -6.43 20.12 -12.78
CA PHE A 448 -7.14 18.84 -12.61
C PHE A 448 -8.06 18.84 -11.40
N SER A 449 -7.63 19.40 -10.27
CA SER A 449 -8.46 19.54 -9.06
C SER A 449 -9.81 20.27 -9.25
N SER A 450 -9.99 21.05 -10.33
CA SER A 450 -11.25 21.75 -10.60
C SER A 450 -12.19 21.02 -11.58
N TYR A 451 -11.72 19.99 -12.28
CA TYR A 451 -12.54 19.27 -13.28
C TYR A 451 -12.42 17.74 -13.24
N GLY A 452 -11.41 17.20 -12.54
CA GLY A 452 -11.17 15.79 -12.32
C GLY A 452 -12.13 15.23 -11.28
N THR A 453 -13.41 15.18 -11.62
CA THR A 453 -14.49 14.58 -10.81
C THR A 453 -15.17 13.46 -11.60
N CYS A 454 -15.65 12.44 -10.89
CA CYS A 454 -16.39 11.33 -11.46
C CYS A 454 -17.91 11.47 -11.34
N GLU A 455 -18.40 12.53 -10.70
CA GLU A 455 -19.84 12.83 -10.64
C GLU A 455 -20.36 13.35 -11.99
N SER A 456 -19.53 14.10 -12.71
CA SER A 456 -19.81 14.64 -14.04
C SER A 456 -18.51 14.77 -14.83
N PRO A 457 -17.88 13.65 -15.21
CA PRO A 457 -16.57 13.67 -15.85
C PRO A 457 -16.65 14.36 -17.19
N VAL A 458 -15.67 15.23 -17.46
CA VAL A 458 -15.45 15.77 -18.80
C VAL A 458 -14.98 14.65 -19.73
N ALA A 459 -15.21 14.80 -21.04
CA ALA A 459 -15.05 13.70 -22.01
C ALA A 459 -13.64 13.09 -22.07
N ASN A 460 -12.60 13.83 -21.68
CA ASN A 460 -11.22 13.36 -21.67
C ASN A 460 -10.73 12.89 -20.29
N VAL A 461 -11.58 12.86 -19.25
CA VAL A 461 -11.24 12.29 -17.94
C VAL A 461 -11.70 10.85 -17.87
N THR A 462 -10.77 9.95 -17.54
CA THR A 462 -11.09 8.56 -17.23
C THR A 462 -11.33 8.40 -15.74
N CYS A 463 -12.53 7.91 -15.42
CA CYS A 463 -12.90 7.46 -14.08
C CYS A 463 -12.86 5.94 -14.02
N PHE A 464 -12.18 5.42 -13.00
CA PHE A 464 -12.02 3.99 -12.77
C PHE A 464 -12.85 3.56 -11.57
N ASN A 465 -13.76 2.60 -11.78
CA ASN A 465 -14.53 2.01 -10.70
C ASN A 465 -13.64 1.05 -9.91
N VAL A 466 -13.70 1.15 -8.59
CA VAL A 466 -13.07 0.17 -7.70
C VAL A 466 -13.59 -1.23 -8.07
N SER A 467 -12.66 -2.11 -8.39
CA SER A 467 -12.93 -3.46 -8.87
C SER A 467 -11.68 -4.33 -8.73
N GLY A 468 -11.86 -5.65 -8.72
CA GLY A 468 -10.77 -6.59 -8.46
C GLY A 468 -10.58 -6.87 -6.96
N THR A 469 -9.63 -7.75 -6.65
CA THR A 469 -9.28 -8.21 -5.29
C THR A 469 -7.89 -7.70 -4.90
N ASP A 470 -7.44 -7.96 -3.69
CA ASP A 470 -6.03 -7.79 -3.28
C ASP A 470 -5.18 -9.06 -3.52
N GLY A 471 -5.71 -10.05 -4.22
CA GLY A 471 -5.04 -11.33 -4.49
C GLY A 471 -5.02 -12.29 -3.29
N THR A 472 -5.68 -11.97 -2.17
CA THR A 472 -5.69 -12.83 -0.97
C THR A 472 -6.75 -13.93 -1.03
N ALA A 473 -7.72 -13.83 -1.93
CA ALA A 473 -8.79 -14.81 -2.09
C ALA A 473 -9.10 -15.06 -3.57
N LEU A 474 -9.30 -16.34 -3.91
CA LEU A 474 -9.81 -16.80 -5.19
C LEU A 474 -10.90 -17.84 -4.95
N LYS A 475 -11.82 -17.97 -5.91
CA LYS A 475 -12.82 -19.04 -5.89
C LYS A 475 -12.11 -20.40 -5.79
N PRO A 476 -12.48 -21.28 -4.84
CA PRO A 476 -11.89 -22.60 -4.72
C PRO A 476 -12.23 -23.52 -5.91
N GLY A 477 -11.28 -24.40 -6.25
CA GLY A 477 -11.41 -25.36 -7.34
C GLY A 477 -12.37 -26.53 -7.08
N GLY A 478 -12.65 -26.81 -5.81
CA GLY A 478 -13.54 -27.87 -5.37
C GLY A 478 -12.92 -29.28 -5.36
N VAL A 479 -13.77 -30.30 -5.15
CA VAL A 479 -13.37 -31.71 -5.07
C VAL A 479 -14.14 -32.55 -6.09
N THR A 480 -13.43 -33.47 -6.74
CA THR A 480 -13.97 -34.46 -7.66
C THR A 480 -13.87 -35.87 -7.06
N ILE A 481 -14.46 -36.86 -7.74
CA ILE A 481 -14.29 -38.29 -7.37
C ILE A 481 -12.83 -38.76 -7.38
N ASN A 482 -11.94 -38.02 -8.08
CA ASN A 482 -10.52 -38.31 -8.19
C ASN A 482 -9.68 -37.54 -7.15
N GLY A 483 -10.31 -36.78 -6.25
CA GLY A 483 -9.65 -35.93 -5.26
C GLY A 483 -9.85 -34.43 -5.50
N MET A 484 -9.09 -33.60 -4.77
CA MET A 484 -9.10 -32.14 -4.95
C MET A 484 -8.80 -31.76 -6.40
N ALA A 485 -9.46 -30.71 -6.88
CA ALA A 485 -9.17 -30.15 -8.20
C ALA A 485 -7.67 -29.81 -8.29
N THR A 486 -7.00 -30.37 -9.30
CA THR A 486 -5.57 -30.15 -9.54
C THR A 486 -5.29 -28.89 -10.36
N GLN A 487 -6.34 -28.20 -10.82
CA GLN A 487 -6.29 -26.96 -11.60
C GLN A 487 -7.08 -25.88 -10.87
N THR A 488 -6.67 -24.63 -11.05
CA THR A 488 -7.42 -23.48 -10.55
C THR A 488 -8.72 -23.31 -11.32
N THR A 489 -9.74 -22.78 -10.65
CA THR A 489 -11.01 -22.37 -11.27
C THR A 489 -10.93 -21.01 -11.97
N ALA A 490 -9.82 -20.30 -11.81
CA ALA A 490 -9.55 -19.01 -12.43
C ALA A 490 -8.29 -19.11 -13.29
N ASP A 491 -8.39 -18.71 -14.55
CA ASP A 491 -7.25 -18.51 -15.45
C ASP A 491 -6.62 -17.11 -15.26
N SER A 492 -7.40 -16.16 -14.74
CA SER A 492 -6.96 -14.82 -14.37
C SER A 492 -7.87 -14.20 -13.30
N PHE A 493 -7.37 -13.14 -12.67
CA PHE A 493 -8.14 -12.26 -11.80
C PHE A 493 -7.64 -10.82 -11.90
N GLU A 494 -8.49 -9.87 -11.54
CA GLU A 494 -8.13 -8.45 -11.44
C GLU A 494 -7.61 -8.14 -10.04
N SER A 495 -6.40 -7.57 -9.95
CA SER A 495 -5.79 -7.13 -8.69
C SER A 495 -5.88 -5.61 -8.57
N TYR A 496 -6.63 -5.11 -7.58
CA TYR A 496 -6.78 -3.69 -7.35
C TYR A 496 -5.53 -3.09 -6.70
N THR A 497 -4.94 -2.07 -7.33
CA THR A 497 -3.77 -1.36 -6.81
C THR A 497 -4.18 0.00 -6.29
N GLY A 498 -4.34 0.13 -4.97
CA GLY A 498 -4.80 1.38 -4.33
C GLY A 498 -3.97 2.62 -4.67
N ALA A 499 -2.65 2.47 -4.84
CA ALA A 499 -1.75 3.58 -5.20
C ALA A 499 -2.03 4.14 -6.61
N ALA A 500 -2.35 3.27 -7.56
CA ALA A 500 -2.66 3.64 -8.94
C ALA A 500 -4.17 3.86 -9.18
N LYS A 501 -5.00 3.43 -8.23
CA LYS A 501 -6.47 3.44 -8.26
C LYS A 501 -7.08 2.69 -9.46
N ILE A 502 -6.35 1.74 -10.01
CA ILE A 502 -6.75 0.87 -11.12
C ILE A 502 -6.61 -0.60 -10.73
N ALA A 503 -7.28 -1.47 -11.48
CA ALA A 503 -7.06 -2.91 -11.41
C ALA A 503 -6.06 -3.37 -12.48
N ILE A 504 -5.24 -4.34 -12.12
CA ILE A 504 -4.22 -4.93 -13.00
C ILE A 504 -4.58 -6.41 -13.21
N PRO A 505 -4.65 -6.89 -14.45
CA PRO A 505 -4.93 -8.30 -14.73
C PRO A 505 -3.73 -9.17 -14.34
N ILE A 506 -4.01 -10.21 -13.56
CA ILE A 506 -3.07 -11.21 -13.11
C ILE A 506 -3.52 -12.57 -13.66
N SER A 507 -2.65 -13.24 -14.41
CA SER A 507 -3.01 -14.47 -15.15
C SER A 507 -2.16 -15.65 -14.74
N SER A 508 -2.71 -16.86 -14.86
CA SER A 508 -1.96 -18.11 -14.66
C SER A 508 -0.84 -18.22 -15.67
N VAL A 509 0.37 -18.55 -15.20
CA VAL A 509 1.52 -18.86 -16.08
C VAL A 509 1.67 -20.36 -16.32
N ASN A 510 0.62 -21.15 -16.03
CA ASN A 510 0.59 -22.61 -16.20
C ASN A 510 1.78 -23.33 -15.55
N THR A 511 2.31 -22.75 -14.46
CA THR A 511 3.43 -23.31 -13.70
C THR A 511 2.92 -23.76 -12.34
N ILE A 512 3.12 -25.05 -12.03
CA ILE A 512 2.79 -25.65 -10.74
C ILE A 512 4.06 -25.68 -9.89
N VAL A 513 3.94 -25.27 -8.63
CA VAL A 513 5.01 -25.30 -7.64
C VAL A 513 4.53 -26.11 -6.44
N ASP A 514 5.26 -27.15 -6.06
CA ASP A 514 4.98 -27.86 -4.81
C ASP A 514 5.61 -27.10 -3.65
N TYR A 515 4.81 -26.78 -2.64
CA TYR A 515 5.22 -26.13 -1.41
C TYR A 515 4.58 -26.85 -0.22
N ASP A 516 5.41 -27.39 0.67
CA ASP A 516 4.98 -28.15 1.86
C ASP A 516 3.90 -29.22 1.59
N GLY A 517 4.02 -29.91 0.45
CA GLY A 517 3.10 -30.98 0.04
C GLY A 517 1.79 -30.49 -0.59
N VAL A 518 1.66 -29.19 -0.83
CA VAL A 518 0.54 -28.56 -1.54
C VAL A 518 1.00 -28.08 -2.91
N SER A 519 0.27 -28.46 -3.96
CA SER A 519 0.54 -27.98 -5.33
C SER A 519 -0.11 -26.61 -5.53
N LEU A 520 0.71 -25.59 -5.72
CA LEU A 520 0.31 -24.20 -5.94
C LEU A 520 0.43 -23.83 -7.43
N HIS A 521 -0.48 -22.98 -7.91
CA HIS A 521 -0.44 -22.45 -9.27
C HIS A 521 0.11 -21.05 -9.26
N ARG A 522 1.10 -20.80 -10.13
CA ARG A 522 1.70 -19.47 -10.24
C ARG A 522 0.85 -18.57 -11.12
N PHE A 523 0.58 -17.37 -10.60
CA PHE A 523 0.01 -16.26 -11.35
C PHE A 523 1.03 -15.13 -11.46
N SER A 524 0.98 -14.38 -12.56
CA SER A 524 1.77 -13.16 -12.72
C SER A 524 1.05 -12.13 -13.59
N ALA A 525 1.42 -10.87 -13.45
CA ALA A 525 1.11 -9.88 -14.46
C ALA A 525 1.78 -10.25 -15.78
N HIS A 526 1.17 -9.90 -16.91
CA HIS A 526 1.79 -10.05 -18.22
C HIS A 526 2.94 -9.05 -18.40
N THR A 527 3.87 -9.35 -19.30
CA THR A 527 5.04 -8.48 -19.56
C THR A 527 4.67 -7.18 -20.26
N ASP A 528 3.55 -7.12 -20.96
CA ASP A 528 3.01 -5.96 -21.68
C ASP A 528 1.99 -5.16 -20.84
N VAL A 529 1.83 -5.49 -19.56
CA VAL A 529 0.85 -4.84 -18.66
C VAL A 529 1.08 -3.33 -18.51
N VAL A 530 2.32 -2.87 -18.76
CA VAL A 530 2.73 -1.45 -18.73
C VAL A 530 3.09 -0.90 -20.13
N ASP A 531 2.76 -1.63 -21.19
CA ASP A 531 2.97 -1.17 -22.57
C ASP A 531 1.80 -0.29 -23.04
N TYR A 532 2.09 0.57 -24.02
CA TYR A 532 1.07 1.37 -24.66
C TYR A 532 0.18 0.49 -25.56
N THR A 533 -1.11 0.44 -25.23
CA THR A 533 -2.21 -0.10 -26.05
C THR A 533 -3.40 0.85 -25.94
N ASP A 534 -4.39 0.75 -26.83
CA ASP A 534 -5.58 1.63 -26.75
C ASP A 534 -6.31 1.51 -25.41
N GLY A 535 -6.37 0.32 -24.82
CA GLY A 535 -6.96 0.09 -23.49
C GLY A 535 -6.09 0.66 -22.36
N ASN A 536 -4.78 0.44 -22.43
CA ASN A 536 -3.81 0.91 -21.43
C ASN A 536 -3.71 2.44 -21.42
N ALA A 537 -3.71 3.07 -22.60
CA ALA A 537 -3.64 4.51 -22.76
C ALA A 537 -4.85 5.23 -22.13
N ALA A 538 -6.01 4.57 -22.07
CA ALA A 538 -7.21 5.12 -21.41
C ALA A 538 -7.00 5.35 -19.91
N THR A 539 -6.05 4.67 -19.27
CA THR A 539 -5.70 4.83 -17.84
C THR A 539 -4.31 5.41 -17.62
N GLY A 540 -3.69 5.97 -18.66
CA GLY A 540 -2.35 6.57 -18.58
C GLY A 540 -1.20 5.56 -18.56
N THR A 541 -1.48 4.27 -18.79
CA THR A 541 -0.45 3.24 -18.91
C THR A 541 0.28 3.38 -20.25
N GLY A 542 1.60 3.19 -20.22
CA GLY A 542 2.49 3.37 -21.37
C GLY A 542 2.70 4.85 -21.73
N VAL A 543 2.35 5.81 -20.86
CA VAL A 543 2.55 7.25 -21.08
C VAL A 543 3.64 7.77 -20.12
N PRO A 544 4.66 8.52 -20.59
CA PRO A 544 4.91 8.94 -21.97
C PRO A 544 5.61 7.89 -22.83
N VAL A 545 6.15 6.83 -22.22
CA VAL A 545 6.86 5.73 -22.89
C VAL A 545 6.43 4.37 -22.29
N ASN A 546 6.75 3.27 -22.96
CA ASN A 546 6.41 1.92 -22.49
C ASN A 546 7.13 1.62 -21.18
N GLY A 547 6.51 0.79 -20.32
CA GLY A 547 7.07 0.40 -19.03
C GLY A 547 6.65 1.28 -17.86
N LEU A 548 5.80 2.28 -18.08
CA LEU A 548 5.36 3.23 -17.07
C LEU A 548 3.84 3.25 -16.94
N GLN A 549 3.35 3.23 -15.72
CA GLN A 549 2.02 3.69 -15.36
C GLN A 549 2.14 5.13 -14.86
N GLN A 550 1.47 6.06 -15.55
CA GLN A 550 1.46 7.46 -15.17
C GLN A 550 0.53 7.68 -13.97
N LEU A 551 1.05 8.28 -12.89
CA LEU A 551 0.31 8.54 -11.65
C LEU A 551 0.08 10.03 -11.39
N SER A 552 0.48 10.89 -12.33
CA SER A 552 0.58 12.33 -12.06
C SER A 552 -0.73 13.00 -11.67
N PHE A 553 -1.85 12.62 -12.28
CA PHE A 553 -3.16 13.16 -11.92
C PHE A 553 -3.68 12.63 -10.58
N VAL A 554 -3.27 11.41 -10.20
CA VAL A 554 -3.64 10.80 -8.92
C VAL A 554 -2.85 11.42 -7.77
N THR A 555 -1.57 11.71 -7.99
CA THR A 555 -0.63 12.18 -6.96
C THR A 555 -0.43 13.69 -6.93
N GLY A 556 -0.80 14.40 -8.01
CA GLY A 556 -0.70 15.86 -8.13
C GLY A 556 0.68 16.37 -8.60
N PHE A 557 1.64 15.48 -8.88
CA PHE A 557 2.97 15.82 -9.40
C PHE A 557 3.48 14.71 -10.31
N LEU A 558 4.55 14.94 -11.08
CA LEU A 558 5.09 13.92 -11.98
C LEU A 558 5.63 12.70 -11.21
N SER A 559 4.87 11.61 -11.25
CA SER A 559 5.22 10.33 -10.60
C SER A 559 4.77 9.14 -11.44
N TYR A 560 5.52 8.05 -11.36
CA TYR A 560 5.34 6.90 -12.23
C TYR A 560 5.49 5.62 -11.42
N LEU A 561 4.71 4.58 -11.77
CA LEU A 561 4.95 3.21 -11.35
C LEU A 561 5.58 2.44 -12.52
N SER A 562 6.55 1.59 -12.22
CA SER A 562 7.22 0.74 -13.21
C SER A 562 7.59 -0.61 -12.59
N GLY A 563 8.00 -1.55 -13.44
CA GLY A 563 8.73 -2.72 -12.96
C GLY A 563 10.08 -2.31 -12.36
N PRO A 564 10.64 -3.05 -11.39
CA PRO A 564 11.96 -2.78 -10.83
C PRO A 564 13.01 -2.63 -11.95
N TYR A 565 13.88 -1.63 -11.84
CA TYR A 565 14.88 -1.31 -12.86
C TYR A 565 14.31 -1.05 -14.27
N PHE A 566 13.04 -0.63 -14.35
CA PHE A 566 12.32 -0.47 -15.60
C PHE A 566 12.31 -1.76 -16.44
N ILE A 567 12.26 -2.93 -15.79
CA ILE A 567 12.07 -4.19 -16.51
C ILE A 567 10.78 -4.10 -17.36
N TYR A 568 10.89 -4.56 -18.61
CA TYR A 568 9.86 -4.42 -19.65
C TYR A 568 9.60 -2.99 -20.14
N GLY A 569 10.37 -1.99 -19.69
CA GLY A 569 10.24 -0.61 -20.12
C GLY A 569 11.11 -0.20 -21.31
N ASP A 570 10.86 1.01 -21.80
CA ASP A 570 11.62 1.61 -22.89
C ASP A 570 13.08 1.88 -22.48
N THR A 571 14.02 1.64 -23.39
CA THR A 571 15.46 1.81 -23.13
C THR A 571 15.87 3.25 -22.80
N SER A 572 15.07 4.25 -23.18
CA SER A 572 15.27 5.65 -22.79
C SER A 572 15.19 5.89 -21.27
N LEU A 573 14.54 4.98 -20.53
CA LEU A 573 14.44 5.05 -19.07
C LEU A 573 15.75 4.68 -18.37
N LEU A 574 16.68 4.02 -19.05
CA LEU A 574 17.95 3.55 -18.50
C LEU A 574 19.06 4.63 -18.51
N SER A 575 18.67 5.90 -18.48
CA SER A 575 19.59 7.05 -18.52
C SER A 575 20.27 7.38 -17.19
N VAL A 576 20.02 6.59 -16.13
CA VAL A 576 20.69 6.69 -14.82
C VAL A 576 21.92 5.77 -14.78
N GLN A 577 22.96 6.12 -14.03
CA GLN A 577 24.13 5.26 -13.84
C GLN A 577 24.06 4.53 -12.50
N MET A 578 24.00 3.20 -12.54
CA MET A 578 24.16 2.37 -11.35
C MET A 578 25.64 2.31 -10.96
N THR A 579 25.95 2.61 -9.72
CA THR A 579 27.27 2.38 -9.10
C THR A 579 27.22 1.12 -8.25
N GLN A 580 28.32 0.37 -8.22
CA GLN A 580 28.46 -0.80 -7.35
C GLN A 580 28.63 -0.40 -5.89
#